data_AF-A0A1T4Y5Y5-F1
#
_entry.id   AF-A0A1T4Y5Y5-F1
#
_cell.length_a   1.000
_cell.length_b   1.000
_cell.length_c   1.000
_cell.angle_alpha   90.00
_cell.angle_beta   90.00
_cell.angle_gamma   90.00
#
_symmetry.space_group_name_H-M   'P 1'
#
loop_
_entity.id
_entity.type
_entity.pdbx_description
1 polymer ?
#
loop_
_entity_poly.entity_id
_entity_poly.type
_entity_poly.pdbx_seq_one_letter_code
_entity_poly.pdbx_strand_id
1 'polypeptide(L)'
;MKSEAYIEKCYKDAQKFAAVPVGVAADYLGITREAVSERIRKGNLHAITVKGKERNWRLVLVSALYRTQQKGEDMVSKNTERVRELLEEAARQQKVVFYGKLMDEIGLTYKNPKHRKIIGSILGLISEDTYADRGLGFMLSAIAVRKNSGLPNESFFELACSLKAKEKGKDDKQFWRNQRKRIFNHFG
;
A
#
# COMPACT_ATOMS: atom_id res chain seq x y z
N MET A 1 -18.68 34.37 -10.85
CA MET A 1 -19.01 33.06 -10.23
C MET A 1 -20.38 32.62 -10.73
N LYS A 2 -20.58 31.34 -11.06
CA LYS A 2 -21.93 30.76 -11.08
C LYS A 2 -21.86 29.41 -10.37
N SER A 3 -21.90 29.48 -9.04
CA SER A 3 -22.30 28.39 -8.14
C SER A 3 -23.49 27.63 -8.72
N GLU A 4 -24.37 28.34 -9.42
CA GLU A 4 -25.47 27.87 -10.26
C GLU A 4 -25.13 26.67 -11.16
N ALA A 5 -24.02 26.63 -11.91
CA ALA A 5 -23.72 25.50 -12.82
C ALA A 5 -23.32 24.22 -12.06
N TYR A 6 -22.65 24.38 -10.92
CA TYR A 6 -22.34 23.27 -10.02
C TYR A 6 -23.60 22.80 -9.28
N ILE A 7 -24.38 23.74 -8.74
CA ILE A 7 -25.66 23.48 -8.07
C ILE A 7 -26.63 22.79 -9.04
N GLU A 8 -26.73 23.24 -10.29
CA GLU A 8 -27.57 22.66 -11.33
C GLU A 8 -27.13 21.23 -11.67
N LYS A 9 -25.82 20.97 -11.74
CA LYS A 9 -25.30 19.61 -11.95
C LYS A 9 -25.60 18.71 -10.74
N CYS A 10 -25.41 19.21 -9.52
CA CYS A 10 -25.77 18.50 -8.28
C CYS A 10 -27.28 18.28 -8.14
N TYR A 11 -28.10 19.21 -8.62
CA TYR A 11 -29.56 19.18 -8.56
C TYR A 11 -30.17 18.26 -9.61
N LYS A 12 -29.66 18.28 -10.85
CA LYS A 12 -30.08 17.34 -11.93
C LYS A 12 -29.67 15.90 -11.63
N ASP A 13 -28.52 15.72 -10.98
CA ASP A 13 -28.00 14.41 -10.58
C ASP A 13 -28.22 14.15 -9.07
N ALA A 14 -29.32 14.71 -8.51
CA ALA A 14 -29.64 14.74 -7.09
C ALA A 14 -29.48 13.37 -6.41
N GLN A 15 -28.73 13.38 -5.30
CA GLN A 15 -28.38 12.28 -4.38
C GLN A 15 -27.08 11.48 -4.64
N LYS A 16 -26.30 11.71 -5.71
CA LYS A 16 -25.12 10.85 -5.99
C LYS A 16 -23.72 11.44 -5.86
N PHE A 17 -23.55 12.74 -5.60
CA PHE A 17 -22.23 13.36 -5.71
C PHE A 17 -21.81 14.16 -4.49
N ALA A 18 -21.23 13.47 -3.50
CA ALA A 18 -20.08 14.05 -2.81
C ALA A 18 -18.88 13.92 -3.77
N ALA A 19 -18.34 15.05 -4.21
CA ALA A 19 -17.17 15.11 -5.09
C ALA A 19 -16.16 16.11 -4.54
N VAL A 20 -14.87 15.79 -4.68
CA VAL A 20 -13.77 16.58 -4.13
C VAL A 20 -12.82 17.04 -5.24
N PRO A 21 -12.10 18.16 -5.05
CA PRO A 21 -11.05 18.56 -5.98
C PRO A 21 -9.99 17.47 -6.17
N VAL A 22 -9.34 17.46 -7.34
CA VAL A 22 -8.24 16.54 -7.65
C VAL A 22 -7.13 16.58 -6.60
N GLY A 23 -6.86 17.75 -6.01
CA GLY A 23 -5.88 17.89 -4.92
C GLY A 23 -6.26 17.05 -3.69
N VAL A 24 -7.49 17.21 -3.19
CA VAL A 24 -7.99 16.45 -2.03
C VAL A 24 -8.00 14.94 -2.33
N ALA A 25 -8.37 14.56 -3.56
CA ALA A 25 -8.31 13.16 -3.99
C ALA A 25 -6.88 12.61 -4.04
N ALA A 26 -5.91 13.43 -4.44
CA ALA A 26 -4.49 13.07 -4.49
C ALA A 26 -3.95 12.82 -3.08
N ASP A 27 -4.26 13.71 -2.15
CA ASP A 27 -3.88 13.60 -0.74
C ASP A 27 -4.49 12.35 -0.10
N TYR A 28 -5.80 12.13 -0.27
CA TYR A 28 -6.50 10.95 0.24
C TYR A 28 -5.93 9.63 -0.28
N LEU A 29 -5.55 9.56 -1.56
CA LEU A 29 -4.97 8.36 -2.17
C LEU A 29 -3.44 8.23 -1.96
N GLY A 30 -2.79 9.26 -1.40
CA GLY A 30 -1.34 9.34 -1.27
C GLY A 30 -0.60 9.19 -2.60
N ILE A 31 -1.07 9.88 -3.66
CA ILE A 31 -0.46 9.93 -5.00
C ILE A 31 -0.45 11.36 -5.54
N THR A 32 0.25 11.63 -6.64
CA THR A 32 0.31 13.00 -7.21
C THR A 32 -0.98 13.38 -7.93
N ARG A 33 -1.21 14.70 -8.12
CA ARG A 33 -2.37 15.23 -8.86
C ARG A 33 -2.37 14.78 -10.33
N GLU A 34 -1.19 14.63 -10.92
CA GLU A 34 -0.98 14.12 -12.27
C GLU A 34 -1.41 12.65 -12.36
N ALA A 35 -1.04 11.84 -11.36
CA ALA A 35 -1.45 10.44 -11.28
C ALA A 35 -2.97 10.29 -11.13
N VAL A 36 -3.63 11.16 -10.34
CA VAL A 36 -5.10 11.22 -10.26
C VAL A 36 -5.69 11.58 -11.62
N SER A 37 -5.16 12.62 -12.28
CA SER A 37 -5.65 13.07 -13.59
C SER A 37 -5.52 11.98 -14.66
N GLU A 38 -4.42 11.24 -14.65
CA GLU A 38 -4.19 10.11 -15.55
C GLU A 38 -5.16 8.94 -15.28
N ARG A 39 -5.51 8.67 -14.02
CA ARG A 39 -6.52 7.66 -13.67
C ARG A 39 -7.92 8.06 -14.13
N ILE A 40 -8.26 9.34 -14.03
CA ILE A 40 -9.51 9.87 -14.59
C ILE A 40 -9.53 9.67 -16.11
N ARG A 41 -8.45 10.04 -16.79
CA ARG A 41 -8.31 9.89 -18.25
C ARG A 41 -8.43 8.44 -18.70
N LYS A 42 -7.88 7.50 -17.93
CA LYS A 42 -7.97 6.05 -18.17
C LYS A 42 -9.30 5.41 -17.76
N GLY A 43 -10.25 6.18 -17.21
CA GLY A 43 -11.54 5.66 -16.74
C GLY A 43 -11.48 4.87 -15.42
N ASN A 44 -10.31 4.81 -14.78
CA ASN A 44 -10.11 4.08 -13.52
C ASN A 44 -10.63 4.84 -12.29
N LEU A 45 -10.89 6.13 -12.44
CA LEU A 45 -11.42 6.98 -11.38
C LEU A 45 -12.50 7.89 -11.97
N HIS A 46 -13.71 7.79 -11.44
CA HIS A 46 -14.82 8.58 -11.95
C HIS A 46 -14.72 10.03 -11.47
N ALA A 47 -14.82 10.96 -12.40
CA ALA A 47 -14.81 12.39 -12.11
C ALA A 47 -15.89 13.10 -12.95
N ILE A 48 -16.45 14.14 -12.37
CA ILE A 48 -17.33 15.08 -13.06
C ILE A 48 -16.50 16.26 -13.56
N THR A 49 -16.82 16.75 -14.76
CA THR A 49 -16.24 17.97 -15.31
C THR A 49 -17.30 19.04 -15.36
N VAL A 50 -17.09 20.14 -14.64
CA VAL A 50 -17.95 21.32 -14.67
C VAL A 50 -17.27 22.37 -15.54
N LYS A 51 -17.92 22.78 -16.63
CA LYS A 51 -17.41 23.83 -17.51
C LYS A 51 -17.54 25.18 -16.82
N GLY A 52 -16.41 25.83 -16.55
CA GLY A 52 -16.37 27.20 -16.04
C GLY A 52 -16.06 28.20 -17.16
N LYS A 53 -16.24 29.50 -16.89
CA LYS A 53 -15.95 30.57 -17.85
C LYS A 53 -14.47 30.65 -18.24
N GLU A 54 -13.56 30.42 -17.30
CA GLU A 54 -12.10 30.54 -17.52
C GLU A 54 -11.39 29.19 -17.56
N ARG A 55 -11.91 28.18 -16.86
CA ARG A 55 -11.34 26.83 -16.81
C ARG A 55 -12.38 25.78 -16.52
N ASN A 56 -12.12 24.55 -16.96
CA ASN A 56 -12.91 23.38 -16.61
C ASN A 56 -12.48 22.85 -15.23
N TRP A 57 -13.46 22.56 -14.38
CA TRP A 57 -13.24 22.03 -13.04
C TRP A 57 -13.44 20.53 -13.08
N ARG A 58 -12.42 19.76 -12.71
CA ARG A 58 -12.53 18.30 -12.55
C ARG A 58 -12.66 17.98 -11.08
N LEU A 59 -13.75 17.31 -10.71
CA LEU A 59 -14.03 16.89 -9.35
C LEU A 59 -14.15 15.36 -9.32
N VAL A 60 -13.44 14.72 -8.41
CA VAL A 60 -13.43 13.26 -8.26
C VAL A 60 -14.58 12.85 -7.35
N LEU A 61 -15.31 11.80 -7.72
CA LEU A 61 -16.37 11.28 -6.87
C LEU A 61 -15.81 10.60 -5.61
N VAL A 62 -16.34 10.97 -4.44
CA VAL A 62 -15.99 10.36 -3.15
C VAL A 62 -16.28 8.86 -3.16
N SER A 63 -17.39 8.44 -3.78
CA SER A 63 -17.72 7.02 -3.92
C SER A 63 -16.69 6.23 -4.74
N ALA A 64 -16.08 6.86 -5.76
CA ALA A 64 -15.03 6.23 -6.56
C ALA A 64 -13.71 6.14 -5.76
N LEU A 65 -13.40 7.14 -4.94
CA LEU A 65 -12.28 7.10 -3.99
C LEU A 65 -12.45 5.98 -2.97
N TYR A 66 -13.61 5.94 -2.30
CA TYR A 66 -13.92 4.95 -1.28
C TYR A 66 -13.87 3.52 -1.84
N ARG A 67 -14.49 3.26 -3.01
CA ARG A 67 -14.39 1.95 -3.69
C ARG A 67 -12.95 1.58 -4.03
N THR A 68 -12.12 2.55 -4.38
CA THR A 68 -10.71 2.29 -4.72
C THR A 68 -9.89 1.89 -3.50
N GLN A 69 -10.18 2.52 -2.36
CA GLN A 69 -9.58 2.25 -1.05
C GLN A 69 -10.02 0.89 -0.51
N GLN A 70 -11.33 0.64 -0.46
CA GLN A 70 -11.92 -0.64 -0.03
C GLN A 70 -11.37 -1.82 -0.83
N LYS A 71 -11.29 -1.72 -2.17
CA LYS A 71 -10.64 -2.76 -2.98
C LYS A 71 -9.17 -3.01 -2.62
N GLY A 72 -8.47 -2.00 -2.10
CA GLY A 72 -7.10 -2.16 -1.59
C GLY A 72 -7.08 -2.91 -0.26
N GLU A 73 -7.92 -2.49 0.68
CA GLU A 73 -8.09 -3.09 2.01
C GLU A 73 -8.54 -4.56 1.90
N ASP A 74 -9.53 -4.86 1.06
CA ASP A 74 -10.00 -6.22 0.79
C ASP A 74 -8.85 -7.12 0.29
N MET A 75 -8.01 -6.59 -0.60
CA MET A 75 -6.85 -7.32 -1.13
C MET A 75 -5.78 -7.53 -0.07
N VAL A 76 -5.57 -6.58 0.84
CA VAL A 76 -4.67 -6.77 1.98
C VAL A 76 -5.21 -7.89 2.85
N SER A 77 -6.41 -7.73 3.40
CA SER A 77 -7.04 -8.70 4.33
C SER A 77 -7.12 -10.11 3.74
N LYS A 78 -7.52 -10.26 2.48
CA LYS A 78 -7.65 -11.56 1.82
C LYS A 78 -6.31 -12.28 1.63
N ASN A 79 -5.20 -11.54 1.44
CA ASN A 79 -3.91 -12.13 1.10
C ASN A 79 -2.92 -12.18 2.27
N THR A 80 -3.21 -11.50 3.40
CA THR A 80 -2.29 -11.47 4.55
C THR A 80 -1.93 -12.86 5.04
N GLU A 81 -2.91 -13.72 5.26
CA GLU A 81 -2.64 -15.07 5.78
C GLU A 81 -1.86 -15.92 4.78
N ARG A 82 -2.22 -15.84 3.49
CA ARG A 82 -1.48 -16.56 2.45
C ARG A 82 -0.02 -16.11 2.37
N VAL A 83 0.25 -14.81 2.48
CA VAL A 83 1.61 -14.28 2.49
C VAL A 83 2.37 -14.72 3.74
N ARG A 84 1.72 -14.74 4.91
CA ARG A 84 2.30 -15.25 6.15
C ARG A 84 2.75 -16.70 5.98
N GLU A 85 1.87 -17.58 5.52
CA GLU A 85 2.18 -19.00 5.28
C GLU A 85 3.40 -19.18 4.37
N LEU A 86 3.48 -18.41 3.28
CA LEU A 86 4.61 -18.46 2.36
C LEU A 86 5.94 -18.05 3.01
N LEU A 87 5.90 -17.05 3.91
CA LEU A 87 7.07 -16.61 4.66
C LEU A 87 7.46 -17.63 5.73
N GLU A 88 6.50 -18.16 6.50
CA GLU A 88 6.75 -19.19 7.51
C GLU A 88 7.33 -20.47 6.88
N GLU A 89 6.80 -20.89 5.74
CA GLU A 89 7.34 -22.05 5.01
C GLU A 89 8.77 -21.79 4.52
N ALA A 90 9.05 -20.60 3.98
CA ALA A 90 10.42 -20.22 3.64
C ALA A 90 11.34 -20.16 4.86
N ALA A 91 10.83 -19.72 6.02
CA ALA A 91 11.56 -19.69 7.28
C ALA A 91 11.93 -21.10 7.78
N ARG A 92 11.00 -22.06 7.71
CA ARG A 92 11.25 -23.49 8.03
C ARG A 92 12.34 -24.07 7.12
N GLN A 93 12.33 -23.69 5.85
CA GLN A 93 13.38 -24.09 4.89
C GLN A 93 14.68 -23.28 5.01
N GLN A 94 14.76 -22.33 5.96
CA GLN A 94 15.88 -21.41 6.15
C GLN A 94 16.26 -20.63 4.88
N LYS A 95 15.27 -20.25 4.08
CA LYS A 95 15.43 -19.51 2.82
C LYS A 95 14.82 -18.12 2.93
N VAL A 96 15.30 -17.23 2.05
CA VAL A 96 14.67 -15.92 1.80
C VAL A 96 13.70 -16.00 0.62
N VAL A 97 12.72 -15.12 0.59
CA VAL A 97 11.75 -14.97 -0.50
C VAL A 97 11.98 -13.65 -1.21
N PHE A 98 11.95 -13.66 -2.55
CA PHE A 98 12.04 -12.41 -3.31
C PHE A 98 10.68 -11.74 -3.44
N TYR A 99 10.63 -10.41 -3.29
CA TYR A 99 9.38 -9.63 -3.43
C TYR A 99 8.62 -9.96 -4.72
N GLY A 100 9.33 -10.12 -5.84
CA GLY A 100 8.70 -10.47 -7.13
C GLY A 100 7.91 -11.77 -7.05
N LYS A 101 8.56 -12.85 -6.58
CA LYS A 101 7.91 -14.15 -6.40
C LYS A 101 6.73 -14.04 -5.43
N LEU A 102 6.91 -13.37 -4.29
CA LEU A 102 5.87 -13.22 -3.29
C LEU A 102 4.63 -12.49 -3.85
N MET A 103 4.85 -11.45 -4.68
CA MET A 103 3.76 -10.73 -5.34
C MET A 103 3.07 -11.61 -6.39
N ASP A 104 3.82 -12.36 -7.19
CA ASP A 104 3.27 -13.22 -8.24
C ASP A 104 2.35 -14.30 -7.66
N GLU A 105 2.69 -14.89 -6.50
CA GLU A 105 1.88 -15.91 -5.78
C GLU A 105 0.49 -15.40 -5.35
N ILE A 106 0.31 -14.09 -5.23
CA ILE A 106 -0.97 -13.46 -4.86
C ILE A 106 -1.57 -12.62 -6.01
N GLY A 107 -1.13 -12.88 -7.25
CA GLY A 107 -1.65 -12.20 -8.45
C GLY A 107 -1.29 -10.72 -8.55
N LEU A 108 -0.27 -10.28 -7.80
CA LEU A 108 0.25 -8.92 -7.83
C LEU A 108 1.47 -8.83 -8.76
N THR A 109 1.95 -7.60 -9.03
CA THR A 109 3.12 -7.39 -9.87
C THR A 109 3.91 -6.18 -9.40
N TYR A 110 5.23 -6.31 -9.35
CA TYR A 110 6.13 -5.22 -8.96
C TYR A 110 6.04 -4.00 -9.89
N LYS A 111 5.55 -4.17 -11.13
CA LYS A 111 5.41 -3.08 -12.11
C LYS A 111 4.31 -2.09 -11.70
N ASN A 112 3.30 -2.53 -10.94
CA ASN A 112 2.17 -1.70 -10.52
C ASN A 112 2.45 -1.05 -9.14
N PRO A 113 2.52 0.29 -9.03
CA PRO A 113 2.73 0.98 -7.77
C PRO A 113 1.68 0.65 -6.69
N LYS A 114 0.42 0.44 -7.06
CA LYS A 114 -0.63 0.06 -6.10
C LYS A 114 -0.36 -1.33 -5.53
N HIS A 115 0.08 -2.26 -6.38
CA HIS A 115 0.42 -3.61 -5.95
C HIS A 115 1.63 -3.61 -5.01
N ARG A 116 2.63 -2.75 -5.28
CA ARG A 116 3.76 -2.54 -4.37
C ARG A 116 3.32 -2.00 -3.00
N LYS A 117 2.36 -1.07 -2.97
CA LYS A 117 1.76 -0.60 -1.70
C LYS A 117 1.03 -1.73 -0.97
N ILE A 118 0.19 -2.51 -1.66
CA ILE A 118 -0.56 -3.64 -1.06
C ILE A 118 0.39 -4.65 -0.41
N ILE A 119 1.43 -5.13 -1.13
CA ILE A 119 2.38 -6.08 -0.54
C ILE A 119 3.16 -5.46 0.63
N GLY A 120 3.49 -4.17 0.56
CA GLY A 120 4.11 -3.44 1.67
C GLY A 120 3.23 -3.44 2.91
N SER A 121 1.94 -3.13 2.76
CA SER A 121 0.96 -3.16 3.86
C SER A 121 0.81 -4.57 4.45
N ILE A 122 0.70 -5.60 3.62
CA ILE A 122 0.61 -6.98 4.10
C ILE A 122 1.85 -7.36 4.93
N LEU A 123 3.05 -7.10 4.41
CA LEU A 123 4.30 -7.41 5.10
C LEU A 123 4.47 -6.61 6.40
N GLY A 124 3.97 -5.37 6.42
CA GLY A 124 3.91 -4.54 7.61
C GLY A 124 3.05 -5.17 8.70
N LEU A 125 1.79 -5.49 8.39
CA LEU A 125 0.85 -6.15 9.32
C LEU A 125 1.42 -7.46 9.89
N ILE A 126 2.03 -8.29 9.04
CA ILE A 126 2.65 -9.54 9.49
C ILE A 126 3.79 -9.27 10.47
N SER A 127 4.59 -8.24 10.23
CA SER A 127 5.75 -7.92 11.08
C SER A 127 5.36 -7.25 12.37
N GLU A 128 4.32 -6.42 12.35
CA GLU A 128 3.67 -5.87 13.53
C GLU A 128 3.14 -7.00 14.42
N ASP A 129 2.42 -7.95 13.84
CA ASP A 129 1.89 -9.10 14.59
C ASP A 129 3.01 -9.98 15.17
N THR A 130 4.04 -10.34 14.39
CA THR A 130 5.10 -11.21 14.94
C THR A 130 6.00 -10.49 15.95
N TYR A 131 6.26 -9.20 15.78
CA TYR A 131 7.16 -8.46 16.65
C TYR A 131 6.45 -7.94 17.91
N ALA A 132 5.32 -7.27 17.74
CA ALA A 132 4.61 -6.55 18.80
C ALA A 132 3.50 -7.40 19.42
N ASP A 133 2.51 -7.85 18.63
CA ASP A 133 1.29 -8.46 19.19
C ASP A 133 1.57 -9.83 19.82
N ARG A 134 2.34 -10.67 19.10
CA ARG A 134 2.77 -11.98 19.59
C ARG A 134 4.05 -11.92 20.41
N GLY A 135 4.77 -10.80 20.39
CA GLY A 135 5.99 -10.61 21.17
C GLY A 135 7.14 -11.55 20.81
N LEU A 136 7.21 -12.09 19.58
CA LEU A 136 8.23 -13.08 19.20
C LEU A 136 9.64 -12.47 19.05
N GLY A 137 9.75 -11.13 19.11
CA GLY A 137 11.03 -10.43 19.05
C GLY A 137 11.68 -10.42 17.66
N PHE A 138 10.92 -10.78 16.62
CA PHE A 138 11.34 -10.67 15.23
C PHE A 138 10.22 -10.18 14.31
N MET A 139 10.62 -9.57 13.19
CA MET A 139 9.76 -9.11 12.11
C MET A 139 9.82 -10.10 10.95
N LEU A 140 8.79 -10.93 10.77
CA LEU A 140 8.84 -12.01 9.80
C LEU A 140 9.08 -11.54 8.35
N SER A 141 8.70 -10.31 7.98
CA SER A 141 9.02 -9.77 6.65
C SER A 141 10.51 -9.56 6.37
N ALA A 142 11.40 -9.71 7.36
CA ALA A 142 12.86 -9.59 7.17
C ALA A 142 13.43 -10.60 6.16
N ILE A 143 12.74 -11.72 5.93
CA ILE A 143 13.13 -12.71 4.91
C ILE A 143 12.56 -12.42 3.52
N ALA A 144 11.73 -11.39 3.37
CA ALA A 144 11.31 -10.86 2.06
C ALA A 144 12.34 -9.83 1.56
N VAL A 145 13.04 -10.14 0.48
CA VAL A 145 14.20 -9.35 0.02
C VAL A 145 14.11 -8.96 -1.45
N ARG A 146 14.84 -7.91 -1.84
CA ARG A 146 15.02 -7.53 -3.24
C ARG A 146 16.01 -8.47 -3.92
N LYS A 147 15.72 -8.84 -5.18
CA LYS A 147 16.57 -9.77 -5.95
C LYS A 147 17.99 -9.24 -6.19
N ASN A 148 18.14 -7.93 -6.36
CA ASN A 148 19.42 -7.29 -6.68
C ASN A 148 20.32 -7.08 -5.47
N SER A 149 19.77 -6.67 -4.33
CA SER A 149 20.56 -6.39 -3.12
C SER A 149 20.61 -7.56 -2.13
N GLY A 150 19.68 -8.50 -2.21
CA GLY A 150 19.50 -9.54 -1.19
C GLY A 150 19.03 -8.99 0.16
N LEU A 151 18.60 -7.72 0.22
CA LEU A 151 18.12 -7.04 1.43
C LEU A 151 16.65 -6.63 1.30
N PRO A 152 15.94 -6.46 2.43
CA PRO A 152 14.65 -5.78 2.45
C PRO A 152 14.72 -4.38 1.83
N ASN A 153 13.56 -3.81 1.51
CA ASN A 153 13.46 -2.42 1.07
C ASN A 153 13.53 -1.44 2.25
N GLU A 154 13.63 -0.14 1.95
CA GLU A 154 13.74 0.93 2.96
C GLU A 154 12.55 0.93 3.92
N SER A 155 11.34 0.70 3.41
CA SER A 155 10.11 0.67 4.23
C SER A 155 10.13 -0.39 5.33
N PHE A 156 10.85 -1.50 5.15
CA PHE A 156 11.06 -2.48 6.23
C PHE A 156 11.86 -1.86 7.39
N PHE A 157 12.91 -1.11 7.11
CA PHE A 157 13.75 -0.48 8.12
C PHE A 157 13.06 0.72 8.77
N GLU A 158 12.25 1.46 8.01
CA GLU A 158 11.38 2.51 8.55
C GLU A 158 10.37 1.92 9.55
N LEU A 159 9.71 0.82 9.19
CA LEU A 159 8.81 0.09 10.09
C LEU A 159 9.55 -0.44 11.33
N ALA A 160 10.74 -0.99 11.17
CA ALA A 160 11.54 -1.43 12.30
C ALA A 160 11.85 -0.28 13.28
N CYS A 161 12.05 0.93 12.76
CA CYS A 161 12.21 2.12 13.58
C CYS A 161 10.91 2.55 14.27
N SER A 162 9.76 2.54 13.56
CA SER A 162 8.47 2.92 14.15
C SER A 162 8.02 1.94 15.25
N LEU A 163 8.33 0.66 15.10
CA LEU A 163 8.08 -0.39 16.11
C LEU A 163 9.12 -0.40 17.24
N LYS A 164 10.11 0.51 17.21
CA LYS A 164 11.25 0.53 18.15
C LYS A 164 12.04 -0.79 18.18
N ALA A 165 11.94 -1.60 17.13
CA ALA A 165 12.75 -2.80 16.93
C ALA A 165 14.19 -2.45 16.54
N LYS A 166 14.38 -1.28 15.94
CA LYS A 166 15.66 -0.73 15.51
C LYS A 166 15.77 0.74 15.87
N GLU A 167 16.93 1.17 16.37
CA GLU A 167 17.22 2.59 16.52
C GLU A 167 17.57 3.24 15.18
N LYS A 168 17.11 4.48 14.98
CA LYS A 168 17.40 5.27 13.78
C LYS A 168 18.91 5.50 13.66
N GLY A 169 19.47 5.32 12.45
CA GLY A 169 20.90 5.50 12.19
C GLY A 169 21.80 4.29 12.52
N LYS A 170 21.28 3.22 13.14
CA LYS A 170 22.02 1.96 13.28
C LYS A 170 22.13 1.20 11.96
N ASP A 171 23.11 0.31 11.86
CA ASP A 171 23.39 -0.52 10.69
C ASP A 171 22.20 -1.43 10.32
N ASP A 172 21.57 -1.13 9.18
CA ASP A 172 20.47 -1.90 8.59
C ASP A 172 20.84 -3.34 8.28
N LYS A 173 22.05 -3.58 7.78
CA LYS A 173 22.51 -4.92 7.39
C LYS A 173 22.74 -5.79 8.62
N GLN A 174 23.33 -5.24 9.68
CA GLN A 174 23.50 -5.96 10.94
C GLN A 174 22.14 -6.28 11.58
N PHE A 175 21.23 -5.30 11.64
CA PHE A 175 19.87 -5.52 12.14
C PHE A 175 19.16 -6.63 11.36
N TRP A 176 19.17 -6.57 10.03
CA TRP A 176 18.56 -7.59 9.18
C TRP A 176 19.14 -8.99 9.42
N ARG A 177 20.46 -9.12 9.54
CA ARG A 177 21.11 -10.42 9.84
C ARG A 177 20.62 -10.99 11.18
N ASN A 178 20.46 -10.13 12.19
CA ASN A 178 19.96 -10.55 13.50
C ASN A 178 18.50 -10.99 13.44
N GLN A 179 17.65 -10.24 12.74
CA GLN A 179 16.25 -10.61 12.50
C GLN A 179 16.13 -11.96 11.80
N ARG A 180 16.89 -12.15 10.71
CA ARG A 180 16.91 -13.41 9.97
C ARG A 180 17.36 -14.60 10.83
N LYS A 181 18.37 -14.41 11.67
CA LYS A 181 18.83 -15.44 12.62
C LYS A 181 17.72 -15.83 13.60
N ARG A 182 17.01 -14.85 14.18
CA ARG A 182 15.90 -15.10 15.12
C ARG A 182 14.76 -15.87 14.45
N ILE A 183 14.39 -15.47 13.24
CA ILE A 183 13.36 -16.17 12.45
C ILE A 183 13.76 -17.62 12.21
N PHE A 184 14.95 -17.86 11.66
CA PHE A 184 15.39 -19.23 11.36
C PHE A 184 15.58 -20.10 12.59
N ASN A 185 15.95 -19.53 13.74
CA ASN A 185 16.02 -20.26 15.01
C ASN A 185 14.64 -20.58 15.59
N HIS A 186 13.60 -19.83 15.23
CA HIS A 186 12.24 -20.06 15.73
C HIS A 186 11.50 -21.12 14.90
N PHE A 187 11.77 -21.17 13.59
CA PHE A 187 11.06 -22.05 12.64
C PHE A 187 11.86 -23.29 12.19
N GLY A 188 13.18 -23.29 12.36
CA GLY A 188 14.05 -24.43 12.04
C GLY A 188 14.38 -25.24 13.28
#